data_AF-A0A4S8LE85-F1
#
_entry.id   AF-A0A4S8LE85-F1
#
_cell.length_a   1.000
_cell.length_b   1.000
_cell.length_c   1.000
_cell.angle_alpha   90.00
_cell.angle_beta   90.00
_cell.angle_gamma   90.00
#
_symmetry.space_group_name_H-M   'P 1'
#
loop_
_entity.id
_entity.type
_entity.pdbx_description
1 polymer ?
#
loop_
_entity_poly.entity_id
_entity_poly.type
_entity_poly.pdbx_seq_one_letter_code
_entity_poly.pdbx_strand_id
1 'polypeptide(L)' 'VDLTSCRSIQSAYVMLSRVRSLKGLCILRPFNITRIQNHISQELREELRRTEQLSLS' A
#
# COMPACT_ATOMS: atom_id res chain seq x y z
N VAL A 1 -3.56 -10.02 -5.97
CA VAL A 1 -3.28 -9.50 -4.61
C VAL A 1 -4.50 -9.74 -3.74
N ASP A 2 -4.31 -10.43 -2.61
CA ASP A 2 -5.35 -10.60 -1.60
C ASP A 2 -5.16 -9.57 -0.49
N LEU A 3 -5.83 -8.43 -0.66
CA LEU A 3 -5.80 -7.32 0.30
C LEU A 3 -6.64 -7.62 1.55
N THR A 4 -7.55 -8.60 1.50
CA THR A 4 -8.43 -8.98 2.62
C THR A 4 -7.70 -9.82 3.65
N SER A 5 -6.76 -10.67 3.20
CA SER A 5 -5.90 -11.46 4.08
C SER A 5 -4.73 -10.66 4.68
N CYS A 6 -4.50 -9.42 4.23
CA CYS A 6 -3.50 -8.55 4.85
C CYS A 6 -3.91 -8.19 6.29
N ARG A 7 -3.01 -8.49 7.24
CA ARG A 7 -3.19 -8.14 8.67
C ARG A 7 -2.89 -6.67 8.95
N SER A 8 -2.16 -5.99 8.06
CA SER A 8 -1.72 -4.62 8.25
C SER A 8 -1.71 -3.83 6.93
N ILE A 9 -1.90 -2.52 7.01
CA ILE A 9 -1.90 -1.62 5.84
C ILE A 9 -0.52 -1.53 5.19
N GLN A 10 0.55 -1.69 5.98
CA GLN A 10 1.94 -1.77 5.53
C GLN A 10 2.15 -2.94 4.56
N SER A 11 1.57 -4.10 4.87
CA SER A 11 1.67 -5.30 4.04
C SER A 11 1.00 -5.08 2.68
N ALA A 12 -0.18 -4.46 2.68
CA ALA A 12 -0.88 -4.08 1.46
C ALA A 12 -0.07 -3.08 0.63
N TYR A 13 0.50 -2.06 1.28
CA TYR A 13 1.35 -1.07 0.64
C TYR A 13 2.57 -1.70 -0.05
N VAL A 14 3.32 -2.57 0.65
CA VAL A 14 4.49 -3.27 0.08
C VAL A 14 4.10 -4.17 -1.10
N MET A 15 2.94 -4.83 -1.03
CA MET A 15 2.45 -5.64 -2.14
C MET A 15 2.11 -4.81 -3.37
N LEU A 16 1.47 -3.65 -3.16
CA LEU A 16 1.03 -2.77 -4.24
C LEU A 16 2.18 -1.94 -4.81
N SER A 17 3.14 -1.50 -3.99
CA SER A 17 4.29 -0.69 -4.44
C SER A 17 5.23 -1.42 -5.39
N ARG A 18 5.22 -2.76 -5.37
CA ARG A 18 5.97 -3.60 -6.32
C ARG A 18 5.36 -3.64 -7.71
N VAL A 19 4.10 -3.22 -7.85
CA VAL A 19 3.37 -3.32 -9.11
C VAL A 19 3.54 -2.02 -9.89
N ARG A 20 4.14 -2.09 -11.09
CA ARG A 20 4.38 -0.92 -11.95
C ARG A 20 3.17 -0.46 -12.75
N SER A 21 2.13 -1.29 -12.85
CA SER A 21 0.92 -0.98 -13.63
C SER A 21 -0.30 -1.71 -13.08
N LEU A 22 -1.41 -0.98 -12.97
CA LEU A 22 -2.69 -1.53 -12.52
C LEU A 22 -3.28 -2.55 -13.51
N LYS A 23 -2.85 -2.55 -14.78
CA LYS A 23 -3.31 -3.52 -15.79
C LYS A 23 -2.96 -4.97 -15.45
N GLY A 24 -1.89 -5.19 -14.69
CA GLY A 24 -1.48 -6.52 -14.20
C GLY A 24 -1.98 -6.83 -12.78
N LEU A 25 -2.72 -5.90 -12.16
CA LEU A 25 -3.17 -6.05 -10.78
C LEU A 25 -4.55 -6.71 -10.74
N CYS A 26 -4.58 -7.99 -10.36
CA CYS A 26 -5.84 -8.68 -10.04
C CYS A 26 -6.11 -8.61 -8.54
N ILE A 27 -7.28 -8.12 -8.14
CA ILE A 27 -7.73 -8.09 -6.75
C ILE A 27 -8.61 -9.33 -6.50
N LEU A 28 -8.14 -10.23 -5.65
CA LEU A 28 -8.77 -11.56 -5.48
C LEU A 28 -10.09 -11.51 -4.70
N ARG A 29 -10.24 -10.54 -3.81
CA ARG A 29 -11.44 -10.33 -2.99
C ARG A 29 -11.69 -8.84 -2.82
N PRO A 30 -12.95 -8.38 -2.76
CA PRO A 30 -13.25 -7.00 -2.40
C PRO A 30 -12.62 -6.71 -1.03
N PHE A 31 -11.77 -5.69 -0.99
CA PHE A 31 -11.17 -5.20 0.23
C PHE A 31 -12.08 -4.14 0.85
N ASN A 32 -12.17 -4.11 2.17
CA ASN A 32 -12.95 -3.08 2.84
C ASN A 32 -12.15 -1.77 2.85
N ILE A 33 -12.73 -0.69 2.30
CA ILE A 33 -12.09 0.63 2.26
C ILE A 33 -11.73 1.15 3.65
N THR A 34 -12.50 0.76 4.68
CA THR A 34 -12.22 1.12 6.08
C THR A 34 -10.90 0.55 6.58
N ARG A 35 -10.41 -0.58 6.03
CA ARG A 35 -9.08 -1.11 6.34
C ARG A 35 -7.95 -0.31 5.71
N ILE A 36 -8.22 0.41 4.63
CA ILE A 36 -7.25 1.27 3.95
C ILE A 36 -7.23 2.67 4.58
N GLN A 37 -8.41 3.19 4.95
CA GLN A 37 -8.55 4.49 5.60
C GLN A 37 -8.11 4.50 7.07
N ASN A 38 -7.69 3.34 7.61
CA ASN A 38 -7.12 3.28 8.94
C ASN A 38 -5.82 4.07 9.03
N HIS A 39 -5.52 4.52 10.24
CA HIS A 39 -4.35 5.34 10.53
C HIS A 39 -3.09 4.58 10.09
N ILE A 40 -2.49 5.05 8.99
CA ILE A 40 -1.20 4.58 8.52
C ILE A 40 -0.19 4.81 9.66
N SER A 41 0.69 3.85 9.94
CA SER A 41 1.70 4.04 10.99
C SER A 41 2.56 5.26 10.67
N GLN A 42 2.96 5.98 11.70
CA GLN A 42 3.81 7.17 11.56
C GLN A 42 5.11 6.83 10.82
N GLU A 43 5.71 5.68 11.13
CA GLU A 43 6.87 5.12 10.44
C GLU A 43 6.65 4.99 8.92
N LEU A 44 5.51 4.46 8.48
CA LEU A 44 5.24 4.31 7.03
C LEU A 44 5.02 5.67 6.36
N ARG A 45 4.45 6.66 7.06
CA ARG A 45 4.33 8.02 6.54
C ARG A 45 5.69 8.68 6.36
N GLU A 46 6.61 8.47 7.29
CA GLU A 46 7.97 9.01 7.21
C GLU A 46 8.74 8.38 6.04
N GLU A 47 8.63 7.06 5.85
CA GLU A 47 9.25 6.34 4.72
C GLU A 47 8.65 6.75 3.36
N LEU A 48 7.33 6.97 3.29
CA LEU A 48 6.67 7.52 2.10
C LEU A 48 7.21 8.91 1.75
N ARG A 49 7.28 9.79 2.74
CA ARG A 49 7.81 11.16 2.57
C ARG A 49 9.26 11.13 2.11
N ARG A 50 10.06 10.20 2.64
CA ARG A 50 11.47 10.01 2.24
C ARG A 50 11.58 9.53 0.79
N THR A 51 10.74 8.58 0.40
CA THR A 51 10.72 8.05 -0.98
C THR A 51 10.32 9.14 -1.98
N GLU A 52 9.31 9.97 -1.65
CA GLU A 52 8.92 11.11 -2.48
C GLU A 52 10.06 12.12 -2.63
N GLN A 53 10.75 12.46 -1.53
CA GLN A 53 11.89 13.38 -1.56
C GLN A 53 13.03 12.88 -2.46
N LEU A 54 13.35 11.58 -2.39
CA LEU A 54 14.39 10.96 -3.22
C LEU A 54 13.99 10.81 -4.69
N SER A 55 12.69 10.75 -5.00
CA SER A 55 12.21 10.68 -6.39
C SER A 55 12.23 12.03 -7.11
N LEU A 56 12.30 13.12 -6.36
CA LEU A 56 12.31 14.51 -6.85
C LEU A 56 13.72 15.11 -6.97
N SER A 57 14.75 14.39 -6.51
CA SER A 57 16.18 14.75 -6.56
C SER A 57 16.91 13.97 -7.66
#